data_AF-Q0ZDG4-F1
#
_entry.id   AF-Q0ZDG4-F1
#
_cell.length_a   1.000
_cell.length_b   1.000
_cell.length_c   1.000
_cell.angle_alpha   90.00
_cell.angle_beta   90.00
_cell.angle_gamma   90.00
#
_symmetry.space_group_name_H-M   'P 1'
#
loop_
_entity.id
_entity.type
_entity.pdbx_description
1 polymer ?
#
loop_
_entity_poly.entity_id
_entity_poly.type
_entity_poly.pdbx_seq_one_letter_code
_entity_poly.pdbx_strand_id
1 'polypeptide(L)'
;KNQRKKMLKAVATPAEQSTSVAASISVKVADDHAYLMVLELVSSELDPKTSLEKKTIKGHARRVSRDEDDIKYECDFVVPEDFGEIGAILVENEHHEEMYLNNITLDGLQDGTLIVNCNSWVASKSDDSEKRVFFTNKSYLPSQTPNGLKRLREKDLAENRGNGQGERKTYDRIYDYDMYNDLGDPDSDIGLKRPVLGGKEHPYPRRCRTGRARTKKDPLSESRSSDIYVPRDEAFSNVKNQTFSAKTVYSVLHAVVPSLETAIVDENLGFPYFTRIDSLFNEGVNIPELKNNSGFLRNLLPRIIKFVGDAQADLL
;
A
#
# COMPACT_ATOMS: atom_id res chain seq x y z
N LYS A 1 -31.33 51.02 -58.71
CA LYS A 1 -31.23 50.13 -57.51
C LYS A 1 -30.20 49.04 -57.78
N ASN A 2 -28.93 49.27 -57.43
CA ASN A 2 -27.85 48.28 -57.57
C ASN A 2 -27.77 47.44 -56.29
N GLN A 3 -28.22 46.18 -56.33
CA GLN A 3 -27.99 45.23 -55.26
C GLN A 3 -26.62 44.56 -55.45
N ARG A 4 -25.64 44.99 -54.65
CA ARG A 4 -24.38 44.25 -54.46
C ARG A 4 -24.71 42.93 -53.74
N LYS A 5 -24.63 41.80 -54.45
CA LYS A 5 -24.58 40.47 -53.83
C LYS A 5 -23.30 40.38 -52.99
N LYS A 6 -23.43 40.33 -51.66
CA LYS A 6 -22.35 39.94 -50.75
C LYS A 6 -22.14 38.43 -50.91
N MET A 7 -20.99 38.02 -51.44
CA MET A 7 -20.51 36.64 -51.31
C MET A 7 -19.99 36.43 -49.88
N LEU A 8 -20.65 35.55 -49.14
CA LEU A 8 -20.14 35.02 -47.88
C LEU A 8 -19.10 33.95 -48.21
N LYS A 9 -17.82 34.24 -47.96
CA LYS A 9 -16.77 33.22 -47.91
C LYS A 9 -16.89 32.52 -46.55
N ALA A 10 -17.39 31.29 -46.53
CA ALA A 10 -17.23 30.41 -45.40
C ALA A 10 -15.76 29.95 -45.36
N VAL A 11 -15.02 30.39 -44.35
CA VAL A 11 -13.71 29.84 -44.02
C VAL A 11 -14.00 28.66 -43.10
N ALA A 12 -13.86 27.44 -43.60
CA ALA A 12 -13.84 26.26 -42.75
C ALA A 12 -12.51 26.26 -41.99
N THR A 13 -12.57 26.46 -40.67
CA THR A 13 -11.46 26.14 -39.77
C THR A 13 -11.18 24.64 -39.90
N PRO A 14 -9.92 24.18 -40.01
CA PRO A 14 -9.61 22.75 -39.96
C PRO A 14 -10.19 22.18 -38.67
N ALA A 15 -10.88 21.05 -38.74
CA ALA A 15 -11.23 20.31 -37.54
C ALA A 15 -9.91 19.98 -36.82
N GLU A 16 -9.80 20.35 -35.54
CA GLU A 16 -8.66 19.96 -34.71
C GLU A 16 -8.52 18.44 -34.79
N GLN A 17 -7.41 17.97 -35.37
CA GLN A 17 -7.13 16.55 -35.46
C GLN A 17 -6.95 16.02 -34.04
N SER A 18 -7.70 14.96 -33.72
CA SER A 18 -7.67 14.31 -32.42
C SER A 18 -7.65 12.80 -32.62
N THR A 19 -7.02 12.12 -31.69
CA THR A 19 -6.88 10.66 -31.68
C THR A 19 -7.76 10.10 -30.58
N SER A 20 -8.52 9.05 -30.91
CA SER A 20 -9.27 8.29 -29.90
C SER A 20 -8.31 7.32 -29.22
N VAL A 21 -8.16 7.45 -27.91
CA VAL A 21 -7.29 6.60 -27.08
C VAL A 21 -8.17 5.83 -26.11
N ALA A 22 -8.12 4.50 -26.15
CA ALA A 22 -8.83 3.64 -25.22
C ALA A 22 -7.93 3.30 -24.03
N ALA A 23 -8.46 3.34 -22.83
CA ALA A 23 -7.76 2.93 -21.62
C ALA A 23 -8.42 1.71 -21.00
N SER A 24 -7.62 0.69 -20.70
CA SER A 24 -8.01 -0.49 -19.93
C SER A 24 -7.23 -0.53 -18.62
N ILE A 25 -7.93 -0.70 -17.50
CA ILE A 25 -7.37 -0.64 -16.17
C ILE A 25 -7.63 -1.97 -15.45
N SER A 26 -6.58 -2.56 -14.90
CA SER A 26 -6.65 -3.79 -14.10
C SER A 26 -6.54 -3.46 -12.61
N VAL A 27 -7.56 -3.85 -11.85
CA VAL A 27 -7.70 -3.55 -10.42
C VAL A 27 -8.05 -4.82 -9.65
N LYS A 28 -7.53 -4.98 -8.43
CA LYS A 28 -8.01 -5.98 -7.47
C LYS A 28 -8.83 -5.28 -6.39
N VAL A 29 -10.10 -5.67 -6.24
CA VAL A 29 -11.04 -5.12 -5.25
C VAL A 29 -11.78 -6.27 -4.57
N ALA A 30 -12.16 -6.08 -3.31
CA ALA A 30 -12.93 -7.05 -2.53
C ALA A 30 -14.46 -6.96 -2.71
N ASP A 31 -14.97 -5.95 -3.43
CA ASP A 31 -16.42 -5.63 -3.52
C ASP A 31 -16.97 -5.64 -4.96
N ASP A 32 -18.27 -5.94 -5.07
CA ASP A 32 -19.03 -6.24 -6.30
C ASP A 32 -19.80 -5.03 -6.85
N HIS A 33 -19.71 -3.86 -6.23
CA HIS A 33 -20.45 -2.68 -6.64
C HIS A 33 -19.77 -1.91 -7.79
N ALA A 34 -20.57 -1.35 -8.70
CA ALA A 34 -20.08 -0.63 -9.87
C ALA A 34 -19.82 0.84 -9.53
N TYR A 35 -18.60 1.15 -9.12
CA TYR A 35 -18.15 2.53 -8.88
C TYR A 35 -17.41 3.10 -10.09
N LEU A 36 -17.24 4.43 -10.11
CA LEU A 36 -16.48 5.13 -11.14
C LEU A 36 -15.02 5.28 -10.72
N MET A 37 -14.12 5.24 -11.69
CA MET A 37 -12.74 5.66 -11.53
C MET A 37 -12.47 6.84 -12.45
N VAL A 38 -11.87 7.90 -11.94
CA VAL A 38 -11.52 9.06 -12.75
C VAL A 38 -10.04 8.99 -13.09
N LEU A 39 -9.74 9.10 -14.38
CA LEU A 39 -8.37 9.19 -14.90
C LEU A 39 -8.16 10.55 -15.55
N GLU A 40 -6.99 11.13 -15.35
CA GLU A 40 -6.57 12.34 -16.06
C GLU A 40 -5.19 12.15 -16.69
N LEU A 41 -5.13 12.23 -18.02
CA LEU A 41 -3.88 12.16 -18.77
C LEU A 41 -3.10 13.46 -18.57
N VAL A 42 -1.80 13.33 -18.33
CA VAL A 42 -0.86 14.44 -18.16
C VAL A 42 0.20 14.39 -19.25
N SER A 43 0.41 15.54 -19.92
CA SER A 43 1.46 15.69 -20.93
C SER A 43 2.84 15.82 -20.28
N SER A 44 3.85 15.23 -20.92
CA SER A 44 5.26 15.42 -20.60
C SER A 44 5.76 16.83 -20.94
N GLU A 45 5.03 17.53 -21.80
CA GLU A 45 5.40 18.82 -22.36
C GLU A 45 4.65 19.97 -21.70
N LEU A 46 5.27 21.14 -21.69
CA LEU A 46 4.59 22.39 -21.40
C LEU A 46 3.84 22.88 -22.64
N ASP A 47 2.80 23.67 -22.43
CA ASP A 47 2.17 24.43 -23.49
C ASP A 47 3.21 25.41 -24.08
N PRO A 48 3.49 25.36 -25.39
CA PRO A 48 4.54 26.15 -26.01
C PRO A 48 4.24 27.66 -26.02
N LYS A 49 2.97 28.06 -25.87
CA LYS A 49 2.55 29.47 -25.84
C LYS A 49 2.64 30.06 -24.44
N THR A 50 2.25 29.28 -23.42
CA THR A 50 2.20 29.77 -22.03
C THR A 50 3.41 29.37 -21.19
N SER A 51 4.18 28.37 -21.64
CA SER A 51 5.22 27.71 -20.84
C SER A 51 4.71 27.15 -19.50
N LEU A 52 3.42 26.82 -19.42
CA LEU A 52 2.77 26.19 -18.27
C LEU A 52 2.36 24.75 -18.60
N GLU A 53 1.99 23.97 -17.59
CA GLU A 53 1.46 22.62 -17.79
C GLU A 53 0.20 22.67 -18.67
N LYS A 54 0.11 21.75 -19.64
CA LYS A 54 -1.08 21.59 -20.47
C LYS A 54 -2.25 21.14 -19.59
N LYS A 55 -3.47 21.55 -19.95
CA LYS A 55 -4.69 21.09 -19.27
C LYS A 55 -4.82 19.57 -19.42
N THR A 56 -5.09 18.89 -18.31
CA THR A 56 -5.27 17.43 -18.31
C THR A 56 -6.51 16.99 -19.10
N ILE A 57 -6.47 15.77 -19.64
CA ILE A 57 -7.60 15.17 -20.36
C ILE A 57 -8.26 14.17 -19.42
N LYS A 58 -9.50 14.45 -19.04
CA LYS A 58 -10.26 13.68 -18.06
C LYS A 58 -11.09 12.59 -18.74
N GLY A 59 -11.05 11.39 -18.18
CA GLY A 59 -11.84 10.22 -18.57
C GLY A 59 -12.50 9.60 -17.35
N HIS A 60 -13.71 9.07 -17.54
CA HIS A 60 -14.45 8.36 -16.50
C HIS A 60 -14.48 6.88 -16.87
N ALA A 61 -13.69 6.08 -16.15
CA ALA A 61 -13.63 4.65 -16.34
C ALA A 61 -14.76 3.95 -15.62
N ARG A 62 -15.41 3.07 -16.36
CA ARG A 62 -16.51 2.21 -15.88
C ARG A 62 -16.05 0.77 -15.85
N ARG A 63 -16.54 0.01 -14.89
CA ARG A 63 -16.32 -1.42 -14.84
C ARG A 63 -16.92 -2.08 -16.08
N VAL A 64 -16.17 -2.97 -16.73
CA VAL A 64 -16.61 -3.72 -17.92
C VAL A 64 -16.68 -5.22 -17.70
N SER A 65 -15.77 -5.78 -16.89
CA SER A 65 -15.74 -7.22 -16.61
C SER A 65 -15.04 -7.51 -15.29
N ARG A 66 -15.20 -8.76 -14.83
CA ARG A 66 -14.51 -9.32 -13.67
C ARG A 66 -14.06 -10.74 -14.03
N ASP A 67 -12.78 -11.01 -13.81
CA ASP A 67 -12.16 -12.32 -13.97
C ASP A 67 -11.58 -12.74 -12.61
N GLU A 68 -12.24 -13.65 -11.89
CA GLU A 68 -11.86 -14.12 -10.54
C GLU A 68 -11.59 -12.96 -9.55
N ASP A 69 -10.31 -12.61 -9.36
CA ASP A 69 -9.82 -11.57 -8.45
C ASP A 69 -9.56 -10.21 -9.14
N ASP A 70 -9.59 -10.15 -10.47
CA ASP A 70 -9.27 -8.96 -11.26
C ASP A 70 -10.54 -8.33 -11.83
N ILE A 71 -10.74 -7.04 -11.55
CA ILE A 71 -11.78 -6.21 -12.14
C ILE A 71 -11.17 -5.34 -13.24
N LYS A 72 -11.81 -5.31 -14.40
CA LYS A 72 -11.41 -4.48 -15.54
C LYS A 72 -12.30 -3.25 -15.65
N TYR A 73 -11.67 -2.09 -15.78
CA TYR A 73 -12.32 -0.81 -16.05
C TYR A 73 -11.87 -0.27 -17.40
N GLU A 74 -12.76 0.41 -18.11
CA GLU A 74 -12.45 1.02 -19.41
C GLU A 74 -12.99 2.44 -19.53
N CYS A 75 -12.24 3.30 -20.22
CA CYS A 75 -12.70 4.60 -20.71
C CYS A 75 -12.02 4.98 -22.03
N ASP A 76 -12.64 5.89 -22.76
CA ASP A 76 -12.09 6.49 -23.98
C ASP A 76 -11.73 7.94 -23.74
N PHE A 77 -10.61 8.36 -24.34
CA PHE A 77 -10.13 9.74 -24.36
C PHE A 77 -10.12 10.26 -25.79
N VAL A 78 -10.46 11.54 -25.94
CA VAL A 78 -10.19 12.30 -27.17
C VAL A 78 -8.96 13.14 -26.91
N VAL A 79 -7.83 12.73 -27.51
CA VAL A 79 -6.52 13.36 -27.30
C VAL A 79 -6.18 14.25 -28.49
N PRO A 80 -6.10 15.58 -28.32
CA PRO A 80 -5.65 16.49 -29.37
C PRO A 80 -4.22 16.16 -29.84
N GLU A 81 -3.93 16.31 -31.13
CA GLU A 81 -2.56 16.07 -31.65
C GLU A 81 -1.50 16.95 -30.99
N ASP A 82 -1.87 18.17 -30.56
CA ASP A 82 -0.96 19.10 -29.88
C ASP A 82 -0.80 18.82 -28.38
N PHE A 83 -1.46 17.78 -27.83
CA PHE A 83 -1.30 17.37 -26.44
C PHE A 83 0.13 16.87 -26.16
N GLY A 84 0.81 16.31 -27.16
CA GLY A 84 2.15 15.76 -27.04
C GLY A 84 2.18 14.44 -26.27
N GLU A 85 3.37 14.04 -25.82
CA GLU A 85 3.57 12.74 -25.18
C GLU A 85 2.90 12.64 -23.80
N ILE A 86 2.14 11.57 -23.53
CA ILE A 86 1.59 11.27 -22.20
C ILE A 86 2.73 10.84 -21.27
N GLY A 87 2.94 11.59 -20.19
CA GLY A 87 4.03 11.34 -19.22
C GLY A 87 3.57 10.77 -17.88
N ALA A 88 2.31 11.02 -17.51
CA ALA A 88 1.73 10.51 -16.28
C ALA A 88 0.20 10.42 -16.40
N ILE A 89 -0.40 9.68 -15.48
CA ILE A 89 -1.85 9.54 -15.33
C ILE A 89 -2.19 9.83 -13.87
N LEU A 90 -3.12 10.73 -13.63
CA LEU A 90 -3.71 10.95 -12.31
C LEU A 90 -4.93 10.03 -12.17
N VAL A 91 -5.06 9.40 -11.02
CA VAL A 91 -6.14 8.47 -10.70
C VAL A 91 -6.83 8.93 -9.44
N GLU A 92 -8.16 9.02 -9.50
CA GLU A 92 -9.03 9.27 -8.35
C GLU A 92 -10.01 8.11 -8.23
N ASN A 93 -10.07 7.53 -7.03
CA ASN A 93 -10.94 6.43 -6.70
C ASN A 93 -12.24 6.97 -6.06
N GLU A 94 -13.36 6.88 -6.78
CA GLU A 94 -14.68 7.26 -6.25
C GLU A 94 -15.38 6.12 -5.48
N HIS A 95 -14.73 4.96 -5.33
CA HIS A 95 -15.14 3.88 -4.43
C HIS A 95 -14.94 4.31 -2.97
N HIS A 96 -15.76 3.79 -2.05
CA HIS A 96 -15.64 4.09 -0.62
C HIS A 96 -14.50 3.34 0.08
N GLU A 97 -14.06 2.25 -0.51
CA GLU A 97 -12.90 1.47 -0.09
C GLU A 97 -11.71 1.70 -1.04
N GLU A 98 -10.51 1.45 -0.52
CA GLU A 98 -9.29 1.44 -1.33
C GLU A 98 -9.28 0.31 -2.37
N MET A 99 -8.49 0.51 -3.42
CA MET A 99 -8.35 -0.46 -4.50
C MET A 99 -6.89 -0.69 -4.86
N TYR A 100 -6.52 -1.92 -5.19
CA TYR A 100 -5.16 -2.21 -5.65
C TYR A 100 -5.09 -2.07 -7.17
N LEU A 101 -4.44 -1.02 -7.65
CA LEU A 101 -4.26 -0.74 -9.06
C LEU A 101 -3.02 -1.47 -9.58
N ASN A 102 -3.22 -2.44 -10.47
CA ASN A 102 -2.13 -3.24 -11.03
C ASN A 102 -1.44 -2.49 -12.16
N ASN A 103 -2.18 -2.15 -13.22
CA ASN A 103 -1.67 -1.41 -14.37
C ASN A 103 -2.78 -0.65 -15.09
N ILE A 104 -2.37 0.35 -15.88
CA ILE A 104 -3.21 1.06 -16.86
C ILE A 104 -2.59 0.86 -18.24
N THR A 105 -3.38 0.41 -19.19
CA THR A 105 -2.99 0.21 -20.59
C THR A 105 -3.72 1.24 -21.46
N LEU A 106 -2.98 2.04 -22.24
CA LEU A 106 -3.52 3.00 -23.21
C LEU A 106 -3.26 2.49 -24.63
N ASP A 107 -4.32 2.24 -25.38
CA ASP A 107 -4.30 1.79 -26.77
C ASP A 107 -4.75 2.92 -27.72
N GLY A 108 -4.28 2.86 -28.97
CA GLY A 108 -4.63 3.85 -30.00
C GLY A 108 -3.72 5.07 -30.07
N LEU A 109 -2.57 5.06 -29.38
CA LEU A 109 -1.54 6.10 -29.56
C LEU A 109 -0.76 5.86 -30.85
N GLN A 110 -0.17 6.93 -31.41
CA GLN A 110 0.65 6.84 -32.63
C GLN A 110 1.86 5.90 -32.46
N ASP A 111 2.42 5.84 -31.26
CA ASP A 111 3.57 5.00 -30.91
C ASP A 111 3.17 3.58 -30.45
N GLY A 112 1.89 3.21 -30.54
CA GLY A 112 1.36 1.91 -30.15
C GLY A 112 0.73 1.89 -28.75
N THR A 113 0.83 0.75 -28.06
CA THR A 113 0.26 0.56 -26.73
C THR A 113 1.21 1.04 -25.63
N LEU A 114 0.72 1.86 -24.71
CA LEU A 114 1.46 2.33 -23.53
C LEU A 114 0.95 1.63 -22.27
N ILE A 115 1.85 0.94 -21.57
CA ILE A 115 1.53 0.25 -20.30
C ILE A 115 2.18 0.99 -19.13
N VAL A 116 1.37 1.41 -18.17
CA VAL A 116 1.78 2.04 -16.92
C VAL A 116 1.63 1.04 -15.77
N ASN A 117 2.75 0.52 -15.30
CA ASN A 117 2.79 -0.43 -14.18
C ASN A 117 2.64 0.34 -12.85
N CYS A 118 1.50 0.16 -12.18
CA CYS A 118 1.13 0.93 -11.00
C CYS A 118 1.51 0.21 -9.71
N ASN A 119 1.06 -1.04 -9.55
CA ASN A 119 1.31 -1.91 -8.40
C ASN A 119 1.17 -1.21 -7.04
N SER A 120 0.06 -0.51 -6.84
CA SER A 120 -0.12 0.31 -5.63
C SER A 120 -1.59 0.41 -5.25
N TRP A 121 -1.83 0.54 -3.95
CA TRP A 121 -3.16 0.83 -3.40
C TRP A 121 -3.53 2.29 -3.65
N VAL A 122 -4.73 2.54 -4.14
CA VAL A 122 -5.33 3.86 -4.30
C VAL A 122 -6.43 4.01 -3.24
N ALA A 123 -6.21 4.92 -2.30
CA ALA A 123 -7.17 5.22 -1.23
C ALA A 123 -8.49 5.72 -1.81
N SER A 124 -9.58 5.54 -1.05
CA SER A 124 -10.85 6.19 -1.37
C SER A 124 -10.70 7.71 -1.34
N LYS A 125 -11.39 8.41 -2.23
CA LYS A 125 -11.49 9.88 -2.22
C LYS A 125 -11.96 10.45 -0.88
N SER A 126 -12.73 9.67 -0.10
CA SER A 126 -13.17 10.09 1.24
C SER A 126 -12.03 10.13 2.26
N ASP A 127 -11.02 9.29 2.06
CA ASP A 127 -9.87 9.15 2.95
C ASP A 127 -8.72 10.09 2.51
N ASP A 128 -8.48 10.14 1.20
CA ASP A 128 -7.50 11.03 0.59
C ASP A 128 -8.12 11.73 -0.63
N SER A 129 -8.31 13.04 -0.52
CA SER A 129 -8.88 13.85 -1.61
C SER A 129 -7.90 14.14 -2.74
N GLU A 130 -6.60 13.85 -2.56
CA GLU A 130 -5.59 14.08 -3.58
C GLU A 130 -5.57 12.93 -4.60
N LYS A 131 -5.42 13.29 -5.88
CA LYS A 131 -5.31 12.29 -6.95
C LYS A 131 -3.94 11.64 -6.93
N ARG A 132 -3.92 10.33 -7.10
CA ARG A 132 -2.69 9.53 -7.18
C ARG A 132 -2.06 9.64 -8.54
N VAL A 133 -0.78 10.01 -8.60
CA VAL A 133 -0.03 10.08 -9.86
C VAL A 133 0.70 8.77 -10.14
N PHE A 134 0.61 8.32 -11.39
CA PHE A 134 1.38 7.19 -11.93
C PHE A 134 2.13 7.65 -13.17
N PHE A 135 3.46 7.57 -13.15
CA PHE A 135 4.32 7.95 -14.27
C PHE A 135 4.48 6.81 -15.27
N THR A 136 4.74 7.14 -16.53
CA THR A 136 5.11 6.12 -17.52
C THR A 136 6.43 5.43 -17.16
N ASN A 137 6.71 4.30 -17.81
CA ASN A 137 7.91 3.51 -17.57
C ASN A 137 9.23 4.15 -18.07
N LYS A 138 9.18 5.36 -18.63
CA LYS A 138 10.38 6.09 -19.08
C LYS A 138 11.16 6.62 -17.88
N SER A 139 12.45 6.28 -17.83
CA SER A 139 13.33 6.63 -16.72
C SER A 139 14.08 7.94 -16.96
N TYR A 140 14.06 8.85 -15.98
CA TYR A 140 14.71 10.15 -16.06
C TYR A 140 15.52 10.47 -14.80
N LEU A 141 16.75 10.95 -14.97
CA LEU A 141 17.45 11.68 -13.91
C LEU A 141 16.68 12.98 -13.58
N PRO A 142 16.81 13.57 -12.37
CA PRO A 142 16.12 14.80 -12.01
C PRO A 142 16.31 15.93 -13.04
N SER A 143 17.53 16.12 -13.55
CA SER A 143 17.86 17.12 -14.57
C SER A 143 17.26 16.83 -15.96
N GLN A 144 16.87 15.58 -16.23
CA GLN A 144 16.31 15.13 -17.49
C GLN A 144 14.77 14.99 -17.44
N THR A 145 14.15 15.21 -16.28
CA THR A 145 12.69 15.13 -16.13
C THR A 145 12.03 16.09 -17.11
N PRO A 146 11.09 15.64 -17.96
CA PRO A 146 10.33 16.51 -18.86
C PRO A 146 9.68 17.66 -18.08
N ASN A 147 9.71 18.87 -18.65
CA ASN A 147 9.30 20.07 -17.92
C ASN A 147 7.83 20.02 -17.46
N GLY A 148 6.94 19.35 -18.22
CA GLY A 148 5.54 19.16 -17.85
C GLY A 148 5.33 18.24 -16.64
N LEU A 149 6.35 17.48 -16.22
CA LEU A 149 6.26 16.50 -15.12
C LEU A 149 7.01 16.93 -13.86
N LYS A 150 7.84 17.98 -13.91
CA LYS A 150 8.71 18.38 -12.80
C LYS A 150 7.94 18.66 -11.51
N ARG A 151 6.87 19.45 -11.60
CA ARG A 151 6.03 19.79 -10.44
C ARG A 151 5.35 18.55 -9.85
N LEU A 152 4.82 17.66 -10.70
CA LEU A 152 4.20 16.43 -10.22
C LEU A 152 5.21 15.50 -9.54
N ARG A 153 6.42 15.36 -10.10
CA ARG A 153 7.50 14.59 -9.49
C ARG A 153 7.90 15.15 -8.12
N GLU A 154 8.02 16.47 -8.01
CA GLU A 154 8.34 17.15 -6.75
C GLU A 154 7.21 17.02 -5.72
N LYS A 155 5.96 17.15 -6.17
CA LYS A 155 4.76 17.01 -5.34
C LYS A 155 4.64 15.58 -4.78
N ASP A 156 4.70 14.55 -5.62
CA ASP A 156 4.62 13.15 -5.17
C ASP A 156 5.76 12.80 -4.20
N LEU A 157 6.97 13.31 -4.44
CA LEU A 157 8.09 13.14 -3.52
C LEU A 157 7.86 13.85 -2.17
N ALA A 158 7.24 15.03 -2.18
CA ALA A 158 6.91 15.75 -0.95
C ALA A 158 5.81 15.04 -0.15
N GLU A 159 4.78 14.52 -0.84
CA GLU A 159 3.70 13.72 -0.23
C GLU A 159 4.25 12.43 0.40
N ASN A 160 5.13 11.71 -0.30
CA ASN A 160 5.78 10.52 0.23
C ASN A 160 6.69 10.81 1.44
N ARG A 161 7.20 12.04 1.63
CA ARG A 161 7.97 12.42 2.83
C ARG A 161 7.07 12.86 3.98
N GLY A 162 5.90 13.43 3.67
CA GLY A 162 5.03 14.06 4.64
C GLY A 162 5.68 15.27 5.34
N ASN A 163 5.15 15.62 6.51
CA ASN A 163 5.53 16.82 7.26
C ASN A 163 6.16 16.53 8.64
N GLY A 164 6.41 15.26 8.97
CA GLY A 164 6.96 14.82 10.26
C GLY A 164 6.00 14.89 11.45
N GLN A 165 4.72 15.20 11.22
CA GLN A 165 3.71 15.38 12.26
C GLN A 165 2.53 14.44 12.09
N GLY A 166 1.69 14.30 13.12
CA GLY A 166 0.48 13.47 13.08
C GLY A 166 0.75 11.97 13.22
N GLU A 167 -0.29 11.24 13.58
CA GLU A 167 -0.31 9.79 13.59
C GLU A 167 -0.58 9.26 12.18
N ARG A 168 0.17 8.24 11.77
CA ARG A 168 0.03 7.63 10.45
C ARG A 168 -1.27 6.83 10.32
N LYS A 169 -1.93 6.95 9.18
CA LYS A 169 -3.16 6.21 8.83
C LYS A 169 -2.85 5.05 7.90
N THR A 170 -3.73 4.06 7.83
CA THR A 170 -3.51 2.82 7.08
C THR A 170 -3.29 3.07 5.59
N TYR A 171 -3.95 4.08 5.02
CA TYR A 171 -3.81 4.48 3.62
C TYR A 171 -2.61 5.42 3.35
N ASP A 172 -1.91 5.92 4.38
CA ASP A 172 -0.78 6.82 4.20
C ASP A 172 0.38 6.10 3.48
N ARG A 173 1.03 6.81 2.55
CA ARG A 173 2.28 6.39 1.89
C ARG A 173 3.49 7.23 2.35
N ILE A 174 3.48 7.62 3.62
CA ILE A 174 4.46 8.55 4.18
C ILE A 174 5.64 7.78 4.79
N TYR A 175 6.82 8.00 4.21
CA TYR A 175 8.10 7.47 4.65
C TYR A 175 8.84 8.52 5.46
N ASP A 176 8.98 8.27 6.76
CA ASP A 176 9.71 9.14 7.67
C ASP A 176 10.38 8.33 8.79
N TYR A 177 11.24 8.97 9.57
CA TYR A 177 12.14 8.32 10.52
C TYR A 177 11.76 8.63 11.96
N ASP A 178 11.89 7.63 12.82
CA ASP A 178 11.88 7.81 14.27
C ASP A 178 12.82 6.78 14.94
N MET A 179 13.04 6.92 16.23
CA MET A 179 13.84 6.04 17.07
C MET A 179 13.01 4.83 17.54
N TYR A 180 13.68 3.80 18.04
CA TYR A 180 13.02 2.68 18.72
C TYR A 180 12.66 3.11 20.15
N ASN A 181 11.55 3.82 20.26
CA ASN A 181 10.93 4.29 21.50
C ASN A 181 9.55 3.65 21.74
N ASP A 182 9.22 2.60 20.98
CA ASP A 182 7.92 1.94 20.90
C ASP A 182 7.95 0.46 21.34
N LEU A 183 9.08 0.03 21.91
CA LEU A 183 9.29 -1.35 22.39
C LEU A 183 8.78 -1.59 23.81
N GLY A 184 8.80 -0.56 24.67
CA GLY A 184 8.35 -0.65 26.05
C GLY A 184 6.84 -0.49 26.19
N ASP A 185 6.31 -0.90 27.34
CA ASP A 185 4.89 -0.67 27.71
C ASP A 185 4.74 -0.13 29.15
N PRO A 186 5.30 1.04 29.44
CA PRO A 186 5.34 1.60 30.80
C PRO A 186 3.95 1.91 31.36
N ASP A 187 2.98 2.28 30.51
CA ASP A 187 1.60 2.58 30.90
C ASP A 187 0.87 1.37 31.48
N SER A 188 1.12 0.17 30.93
CA SER A 188 0.65 -1.09 31.52
C SER A 188 1.40 -1.40 32.82
N ASP A 189 2.73 -1.50 32.76
CA ASP A 189 3.60 -1.74 33.92
C ASP A 189 4.93 -0.98 33.76
N ILE A 190 5.33 -0.24 34.79
CA ILE A 190 6.58 0.53 34.78
C ILE A 190 7.82 -0.36 34.62
N GLY A 191 7.76 -1.63 35.06
CA GLY A 191 8.82 -2.63 34.84
C GLY A 191 9.00 -3.00 33.35
N LEU A 192 8.02 -2.70 32.50
CA LEU A 192 8.09 -2.89 31.05
C LEU A 192 8.69 -1.68 30.32
N LYS A 193 9.18 -0.66 31.04
CA LYS A 193 9.95 0.42 30.43
C LYS A 193 11.21 -0.13 29.76
N ARG A 194 11.54 0.39 28.58
CA ARG A 194 12.75 0.06 27.82
C ARG A 194 13.50 1.34 27.45
N PRO A 195 14.84 1.31 27.35
CA PRO A 195 15.60 2.46 26.88
C PRO A 195 15.26 2.76 25.41
N VAL A 196 15.31 4.04 25.04
CA VAL A 196 15.14 4.48 23.65
C VAL A 196 16.41 4.17 22.85
N LEU A 197 16.29 3.46 21.72
CA LEU A 197 17.42 3.14 20.84
C LEU A 197 17.40 4.03 19.58
N GLY A 198 18.55 4.59 19.23
CA GLY A 198 18.73 5.54 18.12
C GLY A 198 19.24 6.92 18.56
N GLY A 199 19.37 7.16 19.86
CA GLY A 199 19.94 8.39 20.43
C GLY A 199 21.47 8.37 20.49
N LYS A 200 22.06 9.37 21.14
CA LYS A 200 23.51 9.43 21.39
C LYS A 200 23.98 8.37 22.38
N GLU A 201 23.18 8.10 23.41
CA GLU A 201 23.51 7.14 24.48
C GLU A 201 23.39 5.68 23.99
N HIS A 202 22.41 5.41 23.13
CA HIS A 202 22.20 4.10 22.53
C HIS A 202 22.10 4.23 21.00
N PRO A 203 23.22 4.36 20.28
CA PRO A 203 23.22 4.47 18.82
C PRO A 203 22.56 3.25 18.17
N TYR A 204 21.62 3.50 17.26
CA TYR A 204 20.89 2.45 16.54
C TYR A 204 20.30 3.01 15.24
N PRO A 205 20.08 2.16 14.20
CA PRO A 205 19.33 2.57 13.01
C PRO A 205 17.96 3.19 13.35
N ARG A 206 17.49 4.07 12.47
CA ARG A 206 16.12 4.59 12.54
C ARG A 206 15.13 3.54 12.05
N ARG A 207 13.88 3.68 12.48
CA ARG A 207 12.73 2.91 12.01
C ARG A 207 11.73 3.82 11.30
N CYS A 208 10.72 3.23 10.66
CA CYS A 208 9.61 3.96 10.08
C CYS A 208 8.80 4.67 11.17
N ARG A 209 8.62 5.99 11.04
CA ARG A 209 7.81 6.80 11.96
C ARG A 209 6.34 6.37 11.87
N THR A 210 5.72 6.18 13.03
CA THR A 210 4.31 5.79 13.19
C THR A 210 3.48 6.93 13.78
N GLY A 211 4.08 7.75 14.66
CA GLY A 211 3.50 8.98 15.15
C GLY A 211 2.32 8.80 16.12
N ARG A 212 2.17 7.63 16.74
CA ARG A 212 1.19 7.41 17.81
C ARG A 212 1.49 8.31 19.01
N ALA A 213 0.52 8.41 19.90
CA ALA A 213 0.66 9.21 21.11
C ALA A 213 1.83 8.72 21.98
N ARG A 214 2.39 9.62 22.80
CA ARG A 214 3.35 9.25 23.83
C ARG A 214 2.65 8.56 25.00
N THR A 215 3.37 7.69 25.70
CA THR A 215 2.86 7.07 26.93
C THR A 215 2.72 8.12 28.05
N LYS A 216 1.80 7.90 28.99
CA LYS A 216 1.55 8.82 30.10
C LYS A 216 2.65 8.74 31.16
N LYS A 217 3.16 7.54 31.44
CA LYS A 217 4.19 7.31 32.47
C LYS A 217 5.63 7.55 31.96
N ASP A 218 5.87 7.55 30.64
CA ASP A 218 7.17 7.84 30.05
C ASP A 218 7.03 8.63 28.72
N PRO A 219 7.03 9.97 28.75
CA PRO A 219 6.80 10.80 27.57
C PRO A 219 7.82 10.63 26.43
N LEU A 220 8.97 9.99 26.68
CA LEU A 220 9.95 9.64 25.66
C LEU A 220 9.56 8.39 24.85
N SER A 221 8.66 7.56 25.40
CA SER A 221 8.16 6.33 24.78
C SER A 221 6.86 6.59 24.01
N GLU A 222 6.73 5.98 22.84
CA GLU A 222 5.50 5.94 22.05
C GLU A 222 4.57 4.81 22.56
N SER A 223 3.26 5.01 22.48
CA SER A 223 2.27 4.04 22.94
C SER A 223 2.25 2.79 22.06
N ARG A 224 1.98 1.64 22.69
CA ARG A 224 1.79 0.35 22.02
C ARG A 224 0.50 0.35 21.19
N SER A 225 0.51 -0.44 20.12
CA SER A 225 -0.64 -0.75 19.27
C SER A 225 -0.51 -2.20 18.80
N SER A 226 -1.63 -2.88 18.57
CA SER A 226 -1.66 -4.16 17.85
C SER A 226 -1.26 -3.99 16.39
N ASP A 227 -1.57 -2.83 15.81
CA ASP A 227 -1.34 -2.51 14.41
C ASP A 227 -0.22 -1.47 14.31
N ILE A 228 0.92 -1.91 13.79
CA ILE A 228 2.09 -1.06 13.58
C ILE A 228 2.06 -0.60 12.13
N TYR A 229 1.89 0.71 11.94
CA TYR A 229 1.89 1.32 10.61
C TYR A 229 3.19 1.04 9.85
N VAL A 230 3.02 0.71 8.58
CA VAL A 230 4.00 0.85 7.51
C VAL A 230 3.29 1.53 6.33
N PRO A 231 4.01 2.23 5.44
CA PRO A 231 3.43 2.81 4.23
C PRO A 231 2.56 1.81 3.48
N ARG A 232 1.41 2.25 2.95
CA ARG A 232 0.35 1.34 2.49
C ARG A 232 0.82 0.26 1.50
N ASP A 233 1.74 0.60 0.61
CA ASP A 233 2.28 -0.32 -0.40
C ASP A 233 3.31 -1.33 0.17
N GLU A 234 3.88 -1.05 1.35
CA GLU A 234 4.78 -1.94 2.09
C GLU A 234 4.03 -2.89 3.04
N ALA A 235 2.77 -2.58 3.34
CA ALA A 235 1.91 -3.45 4.12
C ALA A 235 1.60 -4.73 3.33
N PHE A 236 1.68 -5.88 4.00
CA PHE A 236 1.20 -7.13 3.43
C PHE A 236 -0.28 -7.01 3.03
N SER A 237 -0.66 -7.70 1.95
CA SER A 237 -2.08 -7.92 1.66
C SER A 237 -2.74 -8.70 2.81
N ASN A 238 -4.05 -8.55 3.00
CA ASN A 238 -4.80 -9.21 4.08
C ASN A 238 -4.53 -10.73 4.14
N VAL A 239 -4.50 -11.40 2.98
CA VAL A 239 -4.19 -12.84 2.86
C VAL A 239 -2.77 -13.17 3.33
N LYS A 240 -1.79 -12.32 2.99
CA LYS A 240 -0.39 -12.50 3.41
C LYS A 240 -0.20 -12.19 4.89
N ASN A 241 -0.93 -11.23 5.45
CA ASN A 241 -0.93 -10.91 6.89
C ASN A 241 -1.48 -12.06 7.74
N GLN A 242 -2.57 -12.69 7.31
CA GLN A 242 -3.13 -13.88 7.96
C GLN A 242 -2.14 -15.04 7.89
N THR A 243 -1.55 -15.28 6.72
CA THR A 243 -0.51 -16.32 6.54
C THR A 243 0.72 -16.05 7.41
N PHE A 244 1.21 -14.81 7.48
CA PHE A 244 2.35 -14.43 8.29
C PHE A 244 2.06 -14.55 9.79
N SER A 245 0.88 -14.12 10.24
CA SER A 245 0.45 -14.25 11.63
C SER A 245 0.28 -15.71 12.02
N ALA A 246 -0.36 -16.52 11.17
CA ALA A 246 -0.48 -17.96 11.36
C ALA A 246 0.89 -18.64 11.40
N LYS A 247 1.81 -18.29 10.50
CA LYS A 247 3.20 -18.81 10.51
C LYS A 247 4.00 -18.38 11.72
N THR A 248 3.82 -17.14 12.20
CA THR A 248 4.46 -16.63 13.42
C THR A 248 3.96 -17.40 14.64
N VAL A 249 2.64 -17.56 14.77
CA VAL A 249 2.02 -18.37 15.83
C VAL A 249 2.44 -19.84 15.74
N TYR A 250 2.51 -20.40 14.54
CA TYR A 250 3.00 -21.77 14.28
C TYR A 250 4.48 -21.95 14.67
N SER A 251 5.32 -20.96 14.40
CA SER A 251 6.74 -20.97 14.75
C SER A 251 6.95 -20.83 16.27
N VAL A 252 6.13 -20.00 16.92
CA VAL A 252 6.07 -19.94 18.40
C VAL A 252 5.63 -21.28 18.96
N LEU A 253 4.61 -21.95 18.39
CA LEU A 253 4.21 -23.29 18.80
C LEU A 253 5.38 -24.29 18.71
N HIS A 254 6.07 -24.37 17.57
CA HIS A 254 7.23 -25.26 17.42
C HIS A 254 8.37 -24.93 18.39
N ALA A 255 8.59 -23.66 18.72
CA ALA A 255 9.58 -23.25 19.71
C ALA A 255 9.15 -23.55 21.16
N VAL A 256 7.85 -23.51 21.44
CA VAL A 256 7.28 -23.62 22.79
C VAL A 256 6.93 -25.06 23.17
N VAL A 257 6.59 -25.93 22.21
CA VAL A 257 6.25 -27.35 22.46
C VAL A 257 7.38 -28.12 23.20
N PRO A 258 8.67 -27.99 22.82
CA PRO A 258 9.79 -28.57 23.58
C PRO A 258 9.95 -28.05 25.01
N SER A 259 9.54 -26.81 25.24
CA SER A 259 9.67 -26.11 26.53
C SER A 259 8.46 -26.35 27.43
N LEU A 260 7.33 -26.81 26.87
CA LEU A 260 6.09 -27.03 27.60
C LEU A 260 6.14 -28.28 28.47
N GLU A 261 6.80 -29.37 28.07
CA GLU A 261 6.96 -30.54 28.94
C GLU A 261 7.75 -30.21 30.22
N THR A 262 8.80 -29.40 30.12
CA THR A 262 9.63 -28.98 31.25
C THR A 262 8.99 -27.86 32.06
N ALA A 263 8.45 -26.81 31.42
CA ALA A 263 7.83 -25.68 32.12
C ALA A 263 6.48 -26.00 32.79
N ILE A 264 5.74 -27.02 32.32
CA ILE A 264 4.51 -27.49 33.00
C ILE A 264 4.85 -28.23 34.31
N VAL A 265 6.06 -28.74 34.46
CA VAL A 265 6.50 -29.52 35.64
C VAL A 265 7.35 -28.69 36.60
N ASP A 266 8.34 -27.93 36.12
CA ASP A 266 9.19 -27.01 36.91
C ASP A 266 9.93 -26.04 35.98
N GLU A 267 9.74 -24.72 36.15
CA GLU A 267 10.41 -23.67 35.36
C GLU A 267 11.95 -23.67 35.50
N ASN A 268 12.50 -24.35 36.51
CA ASN A 268 13.95 -24.46 36.72
C ASN A 268 14.57 -25.72 36.10
N LEU A 269 13.78 -26.58 35.45
CA LEU A 269 14.28 -27.83 34.87
C LEU A 269 14.88 -27.58 33.47
N GLY A 270 16.21 -27.52 33.40
CA GLY A 270 16.94 -27.54 32.12
C GLY A 270 16.92 -28.92 31.45
N PHE A 271 17.36 -28.99 30.19
CA PHE A 271 17.54 -30.29 29.52
C PHE A 271 18.58 -31.14 30.29
N PRO A 272 18.25 -32.38 30.69
CA PRO A 272 19.13 -33.20 31.50
C PRO A 272 20.41 -33.66 30.76
N TYR A 273 20.38 -33.69 29.42
CA TYR A 273 21.50 -34.06 28.55
C TYR A 273 21.25 -33.62 27.09
N PHE A 274 22.32 -33.48 26.29
CA PHE A 274 22.22 -32.96 24.92
C PHE A 274 21.36 -33.82 23.99
N THR A 275 21.34 -35.15 24.18
CA THR A 275 20.49 -36.01 23.33
C THR A 275 18.99 -35.75 23.53
N ARG A 276 18.56 -35.08 24.62
CA ARG A 276 17.19 -34.58 24.73
C ARG A 276 16.89 -33.48 23.74
N ILE A 277 17.86 -32.64 23.42
CA ILE A 277 17.71 -31.58 22.41
C ILE A 277 17.56 -32.24 21.04
N ASP A 278 18.38 -33.25 20.74
CA ASP A 278 18.32 -33.99 19.47
C ASP A 278 16.99 -34.74 19.31
N SER A 279 16.45 -35.31 20.39
CA SER A 279 15.15 -36.02 20.34
C SER A 279 13.99 -35.11 19.94
N LEU A 280 14.07 -33.80 20.20
CA LEU A 280 13.02 -32.84 19.78
C LEU A 280 12.85 -32.83 18.26
N PHE A 281 13.94 -32.97 17.52
CA PHE A 281 13.95 -32.92 16.06
C PHE A 281 13.77 -34.31 15.43
N ASN A 282 14.33 -35.35 16.07
CA ASN A 282 14.34 -36.70 15.51
C ASN A 282 13.10 -37.52 15.86
N GLU A 283 12.58 -37.36 17.09
CA GLU A 283 11.49 -38.17 17.63
C GLU A 283 10.22 -37.34 17.88
N GLY A 284 10.35 -36.00 17.94
CA GLY A 284 9.26 -35.09 18.29
C GLY A 284 9.04 -35.00 19.81
N VAL A 285 7.98 -34.29 20.20
CA VAL A 285 7.60 -34.10 21.62
C VAL A 285 6.28 -34.80 21.88
N ASN A 286 6.23 -35.66 22.89
CA ASN A 286 4.98 -36.26 23.33
C ASN A 286 4.22 -35.25 24.19
N ILE A 287 3.25 -34.55 23.61
CA ILE A 287 2.39 -33.65 24.39
C ILE A 287 1.55 -34.52 25.33
N PRO A 288 1.73 -34.45 26.66
CA PRO A 288 0.89 -35.23 27.57
C PRO A 288 -0.56 -34.81 27.41
N GLU A 289 -1.49 -35.77 27.47
CA GLU A 289 -2.91 -35.46 27.62
C GLU A 289 -3.06 -34.54 28.84
N LEU A 290 -3.52 -33.30 28.62
CA LEU A 290 -3.63 -32.25 29.63
C LEU A 290 -4.57 -32.68 30.77
N LYS A 291 -4.04 -33.46 31.72
CA LYS A 291 -4.70 -33.77 32.97
C LYS A 291 -4.50 -32.60 33.93
N ASN A 292 -5.47 -31.71 33.86
CA ASN A 292 -6.07 -31.00 35.00
C ASN A 292 -5.37 -29.84 35.74
N ASN A 293 -4.25 -29.23 35.33
CA ASN A 293 -3.72 -28.12 36.16
C ASN A 293 -3.15 -26.83 35.50
N SER A 294 -3.41 -26.53 34.23
CA SER A 294 -3.02 -25.23 33.66
C SER A 294 -4.11 -24.59 32.79
N GLY A 295 -5.00 -23.83 33.42
CA GLY A 295 -6.17 -23.19 32.79
C GLY A 295 -5.83 -22.21 31.65
N PHE A 296 -4.61 -21.64 31.63
CA PHE A 296 -4.16 -20.75 30.56
C PHE A 296 -3.87 -21.51 29.26
N LEU A 297 -3.11 -22.61 29.36
CA LEU A 297 -2.74 -23.45 28.21
C LEU A 297 -3.93 -24.20 27.63
N ARG A 298 -4.83 -24.74 28.47
CA ARG A 298 -6.07 -25.42 28.02
C ARG A 298 -6.98 -24.51 27.19
N ASN A 299 -7.02 -23.22 27.47
CA ASN A 299 -7.87 -22.27 26.76
C ASN A 299 -7.20 -21.69 25.51
N LEU A 300 -5.87 -21.57 25.51
CA LEU A 300 -5.12 -20.94 24.42
C LEU A 300 -4.72 -21.93 23.33
N LEU A 301 -4.25 -23.14 23.68
CA LEU A 301 -3.78 -24.15 22.71
C LEU A 301 -4.86 -24.56 21.70
N PRO A 302 -6.09 -24.93 22.11
CA PRO A 302 -7.13 -25.30 21.15
C PRO A 302 -7.54 -24.12 20.26
N ARG A 303 -7.52 -22.88 20.77
CA ARG A 303 -7.82 -21.68 19.98
C ARG A 303 -6.72 -21.38 18.97
N ILE A 304 -5.47 -21.60 19.35
CA ILE A 304 -4.32 -21.45 18.46
C ILE A 304 -4.31 -22.54 17.39
N ILE A 305 -4.51 -23.81 17.76
CA ILE A 305 -4.59 -24.93 16.80
C ILE A 305 -5.75 -24.70 15.82
N LYS A 306 -6.91 -24.26 16.34
CA LYS A 306 -8.04 -23.86 15.50
C LYS A 306 -7.68 -22.69 14.57
N PHE A 307 -7.04 -21.63 15.08
CA PHE A 307 -6.62 -20.49 14.26
C PHE A 307 -5.65 -20.90 13.14
N VAL A 308 -4.71 -21.80 13.41
CA VAL A 308 -3.79 -22.34 12.39
C VAL A 308 -4.54 -23.22 11.39
N GLY A 309 -5.46 -24.07 11.85
CA GLY A 309 -6.28 -24.92 10.98
C GLY A 309 -7.21 -24.12 10.07
N ASP A 310 -7.89 -23.11 10.63
CA ASP A 310 -8.78 -22.20 9.90
C ASP A 310 -7.96 -21.38 8.87
N ALA A 311 -6.79 -20.86 9.25
CA ALA A 311 -5.89 -20.14 8.33
C ALA A 311 -5.32 -21.03 7.21
N GLN A 312 -5.15 -22.34 7.44
CA GLN A 312 -4.69 -23.29 6.43
C GLN A 312 -5.81 -23.72 5.48
N ALA A 313 -7.07 -23.69 5.93
CA ALA A 313 -8.24 -23.93 5.10
C ALA A 313 -8.56 -22.75 4.17
N ASP A 314 -8.32 -21.51 4.61
CA ASP A 314 -8.45 -20.30 3.77
C ASP A 314 -7.30 -20.13 2.74
N LEU A 315 -6.33 -21.05 2.73
CA LEU A 315 -5.17 -21.09 1.83
C LEU A 315 -5.31 -22.12 0.68
N LEU A 316 -6.40 -22.91 0.65
CA LEU A 316 -6.73 -23.92 -0.36
C LEU A 316 -7.99 -23.54 -1.14
#